data_AF-A0A8D8Q4D6-F1
#
_entry.id   AF-A0A8D8Q4D6-F1
#
_cell.length_a   1.000
_cell.length_b   1.000
_cell.length_c   1.000
_cell.angle_alpha   90.00
_cell.angle_beta   90.00
_cell.angle_gamma   90.00
#
_symmetry.space_group_name_H-M   'P 1'
#
loop_
_entity.id
_entity.type
_entity.pdbx_description
1 polymer ?
#
loop_
_entity_poly.entity_id
_entity_poly.type
_entity_poly.pdbx_seq_one_letter_code
_entity_poly.pdbx_strand_id
1 'polypeptide(L)'
;GCTCAPGYYGDNCSLECEEGFYGGDCKQTCNLCPYGCNKYTGDCRDQCSKPHRLRDLCLNIPQNLSYLRDAPEIVESNFTSVKLKVNFTSSKIVESLERIKFYMVQHREDMSSTWNNSPYEELKEGITNITVNGLKP
;
A
#
# COMPACT_ATOMS: atom_id res chain seq x y z
N GLY A 1 -22.95 -26.49 1.63
CA GLY A 1 -23.17 -25.77 0.38
C GLY A 1 -21.97 -25.96 -0.51
N CYS A 2 -22.16 -25.99 -1.83
CA CYS A 2 -21.09 -26.07 -2.81
C CYS A 2 -20.89 -24.69 -3.44
N THR A 3 -19.66 -24.35 -3.79
CA THR A 3 -19.29 -23.15 -4.53
C THR A 3 -18.38 -23.55 -5.68
N CYS A 4 -18.41 -22.81 -6.77
CA CYS A 4 -17.49 -23.02 -7.88
C CYS A 4 -16.04 -22.73 -7.48
N ALA A 5 -15.11 -23.27 -8.27
CA ALA A 5 -13.71 -22.92 -8.15
C ALA A 5 -13.53 -21.41 -8.32
N PRO A 6 -12.53 -20.79 -7.67
CA PRO A 6 -12.23 -19.38 -7.87
C PRO A 6 -12.09 -19.04 -9.36
N GLY A 7 -12.64 -17.90 -9.77
CA GLY A 7 -12.63 -17.47 -11.17
C GLY A 7 -13.79 -17.98 -12.02
N TYR A 8 -14.71 -18.78 -11.44
CA TYR A 8 -15.84 -19.35 -12.14
C TYR A 8 -17.17 -19.21 -11.36
N TYR A 9 -18.28 -19.21 -12.10
CA TYR A 9 -19.65 -19.18 -11.59
C TYR A 9 -20.65 -19.89 -12.52
N GLY A 10 -21.92 -19.89 -12.13
CA GLY A 10 -23.04 -20.53 -12.83
C GLY A 10 -23.35 -21.93 -12.31
N ASP A 11 -24.50 -22.48 -12.71
CA ASP A 11 -25.03 -23.75 -12.18
C ASP A 11 -24.08 -24.94 -12.35
N ASN A 12 -23.21 -24.88 -13.36
CA ASN A 12 -22.21 -25.90 -13.70
C ASN A 12 -20.77 -25.37 -13.66
N CYS A 13 -20.52 -24.19 -13.08
CA CYS A 13 -19.20 -23.56 -12.99
C CYS A 13 -18.48 -23.38 -14.34
N SER A 14 -19.23 -23.26 -15.44
CA SER A 14 -18.65 -23.12 -16.79
C SER A 14 -18.46 -21.66 -17.23
N LEU A 15 -18.96 -20.70 -16.44
CA LEU A 15 -18.83 -19.27 -16.75
C LEU A 15 -17.65 -18.69 -15.98
N GLU A 16 -16.81 -17.91 -16.65
CA GLU A 16 -15.68 -17.23 -16.01
C GLU A 16 -16.13 -15.91 -15.39
N CYS A 17 -15.50 -15.48 -14.29
CA CYS A 17 -15.82 -14.18 -13.70
C CYS A 17 -15.62 -13.02 -14.67
N GLU A 18 -16.60 -12.13 -14.69
CA GLU A 18 -16.50 -10.85 -15.39
C GLU A 18 -15.42 -9.97 -14.77
N GLU A 19 -14.92 -9.00 -15.54
CA GLU A 19 -13.94 -8.04 -15.02
C GLU A 19 -14.54 -7.25 -13.85
N GLY A 20 -13.76 -7.13 -12.78
CA GLY A 20 -14.23 -6.53 -11.53
C GLY A 20 -14.72 -7.53 -10.48
N PHE A 21 -14.78 -8.82 -10.80
CA PHE A 21 -15.17 -9.88 -9.87
C PHE A 21 -14.16 -11.03 -9.79
N TYR A 22 -14.08 -11.69 -8.64
CA TYR A 22 -13.17 -12.80 -8.39
C TYR A 22 -13.69 -13.76 -7.30
N GLY A 23 -12.97 -14.85 -7.08
CA GLY A 23 -13.28 -15.84 -6.05
C GLY A 23 -14.33 -16.86 -6.50
N GLY A 24 -14.75 -17.74 -5.59
CA GLY A 24 -15.74 -18.78 -5.89
C GLY A 24 -17.12 -18.17 -6.13
N ASP A 25 -17.79 -18.61 -7.19
CA ASP A 25 -19.03 -18.03 -7.71
C ASP A 25 -18.92 -16.53 -8.06
N CYS A 26 -17.71 -15.99 -8.21
CA CYS A 26 -17.47 -14.57 -8.49
C CYS A 26 -18.13 -13.60 -7.50
N LYS A 27 -18.32 -14.04 -6.25
CA LYS A 27 -19.02 -13.26 -5.21
C LYS A 27 -18.19 -12.12 -4.61
N GLN A 28 -16.92 -11.98 -4.98
CA GLN A 28 -16.01 -10.96 -4.45
C GLN A 28 -15.71 -9.91 -5.53
N THR A 29 -15.56 -8.65 -5.13
CA THR A 29 -15.35 -7.51 -6.05
C THR A 29 -13.93 -6.97 -5.97
N CYS A 30 -13.34 -6.61 -7.11
CA CYS A 30 -11.98 -6.05 -7.20
C CYS A 30 -11.83 -4.64 -6.60
N ASN A 31 -12.93 -3.98 -6.19
CA ASN A 31 -13.07 -2.67 -5.53
C ASN A 31 -12.02 -1.58 -5.85
N LEU A 32 -10.78 -1.74 -5.39
CA LEU A 32 -9.69 -0.77 -5.44
C LEU A 32 -8.67 -1.03 -6.57
N CYS A 33 -8.95 -1.92 -7.52
CA CYS A 33 -8.07 -2.20 -8.66
C CYS A 33 -8.44 -1.32 -9.89
N PRO A 34 -7.64 -0.30 -10.26
CA PRO A 34 -7.95 0.61 -11.37
C PRO A 34 -7.98 -0.08 -12.74
N TYR A 35 -7.26 -1.20 -12.88
CA TYR A 35 -7.10 -1.95 -14.13
C TYR A 35 -7.66 -3.38 -14.02
N GLY A 36 -8.58 -3.60 -13.10
CA GLY A 36 -9.15 -4.92 -12.81
C GLY A 36 -8.22 -5.81 -11.97
N CYS A 37 -8.73 -6.97 -11.59
CA CYS A 37 -8.01 -7.95 -10.78
C CYS A 37 -8.03 -9.35 -11.41
N ASN A 38 -7.14 -10.20 -10.93
CA ASN A 38 -7.08 -11.60 -11.30
C ASN A 38 -8.33 -12.31 -10.78
N LYS A 39 -9.13 -12.89 -11.66
CA LYS A 39 -10.39 -13.59 -11.31
C LYS A 39 -10.21 -14.77 -10.36
N TYR A 40 -9.01 -15.37 -10.30
CA TYR A 40 -8.70 -16.50 -9.44
C TYR A 40 -8.28 -16.07 -8.04
N THR A 41 -7.49 -15.00 -7.92
CA THR A 41 -6.84 -14.61 -6.65
C THR A 41 -7.35 -13.30 -6.06
N GLY A 42 -7.92 -12.42 -6.88
CA GLY A 42 -8.27 -11.05 -6.49
C GLY A 42 -7.13 -10.04 -6.63
N ASP A 43 -5.95 -10.47 -7.09
CA ASP A 43 -4.78 -9.60 -7.19
C ASP A 43 -4.94 -8.58 -8.32
N CYS A 44 -4.71 -7.30 -8.04
CA CYS A 44 -4.85 -6.26 -9.07
C CYS A 44 -3.86 -6.48 -10.22
N ARG A 45 -4.36 -6.42 -11.47
CA ARG A 45 -3.52 -6.39 -12.66
C ARG A 45 -2.73 -5.06 -12.66
N ASP A 46 -1.40 -5.15 -12.75
CA ASP A 46 -0.43 -4.05 -12.85
C ASP A 46 -0.19 -3.09 -11.66
N GLN A 47 -0.55 -3.44 -10.42
CA GLN A 47 -0.24 -2.57 -9.28
C GLN A 47 1.06 -2.92 -8.54
N CYS A 48 2.20 -2.67 -9.18
CA CYS A 48 3.45 -2.33 -8.49
C CYS A 48 4.35 -1.34 -9.29
N SER A 49 3.83 -0.69 -10.33
CA SER A 49 4.64 0.17 -11.22
C SER A 49 4.84 1.60 -10.71
N LYS A 50 4.38 1.95 -9.51
CA LYS A 50 4.68 3.25 -8.88
C LYS A 50 5.68 3.06 -7.72
N PRO A 51 6.79 3.80 -7.69
CA PRO A 51 7.92 3.61 -6.77
C PRO A 51 7.62 3.89 -5.29
N HIS A 52 6.36 4.17 -4.92
CA HIS A 52 5.94 4.57 -3.57
C HIS A 52 5.03 3.55 -2.87
N ARG A 53 4.95 2.30 -3.36
CA ARG A 53 4.22 1.24 -2.65
C ARG A 53 5.18 0.14 -2.22
N LEU A 54 5.23 -0.10 -0.90
CA LEU A 54 5.92 -1.22 -0.31
C LEU A 54 5.33 -2.51 -0.88
N ARG A 55 6.20 -3.34 -1.46
CA ARG A 55 5.86 -4.57 -2.17
C ARG A 55 5.13 -5.59 -1.26
N ASP A 56 5.40 -5.54 0.04
CA ASP A 56 4.75 -6.38 1.06
C ASP A 56 3.34 -5.89 1.47
N LEU A 57 2.99 -4.65 1.11
CA LEU A 57 1.70 -4.02 1.41
C LEU A 57 0.68 -4.09 0.25
N CYS A 58 1.10 -4.58 -0.92
CA CYS A 58 0.21 -4.71 -2.09
C CYS A 58 -0.57 -6.03 -2.12
N LEU A 59 -0.10 -7.05 -1.38
CA LEU A 59 -0.69 -8.39 -1.37
C LEU A 59 -1.78 -8.56 -0.28
N ASN A 60 -1.78 -7.70 0.73
CA ASN A 60 -2.79 -7.65 1.78
C ASN A 60 -2.88 -6.20 2.27
N ILE A 61 -3.64 -5.35 1.60
CA ILE A 61 -4.08 -4.11 2.23
C ILE A 61 -5.11 -4.54 3.29
N PRO A 62 -4.82 -4.55 4.61
CA PRO A 62 -5.92 -4.55 5.55
C PRO A 62 -6.75 -3.33 5.17
N GLN A 63 -8.06 -3.47 5.05
CA GLN A 63 -8.99 -2.43 4.61
C GLN A 63 -9.00 -1.18 5.52
N ASN A 64 -8.00 -1.02 6.39
CA ASN A 64 -7.84 -0.07 7.48
C ASN A 64 -6.47 0.65 7.52
N LEU A 65 -5.64 0.58 6.47
CA LEU A 65 -4.35 1.26 6.47
C LEU A 65 -4.40 2.58 5.70
N SER A 66 -4.11 3.67 6.42
CA SER A 66 -4.02 5.00 5.82
C SER A 66 -2.62 5.28 5.28
N TYR A 67 -2.53 5.94 4.12
CA TYR A 67 -1.26 6.25 3.46
C TYR A 67 -1.27 7.65 2.85
N LEU A 68 -0.07 8.22 2.63
CA LEU A 68 0.08 9.51 1.98
C LEU A 68 -0.15 9.41 0.46
N ARG A 69 -0.96 10.30 -0.10
CA ARG A 69 -1.19 10.43 -1.55
C ARG A 69 0.08 10.80 -2.29
N ASP A 70 0.85 11.72 -1.70
CA ASP A 70 2.05 12.29 -2.28
C ASP A 70 3.29 11.67 -1.64
N ALA A 71 4.34 11.49 -2.44
CA ALA A 71 5.62 11.03 -1.95
C ALA A 71 6.31 12.12 -1.09
N PRO A 72 7.14 11.74 -0.10
CA PRO A 72 8.03 12.66 0.59
C PRO A 72 8.97 13.39 -0.38
N GLU A 73 9.16 14.69 -0.18
CA GLU A 73 10.18 15.47 -0.89
C GLU A 73 11.52 15.35 -0.18
N ILE A 74 12.62 15.12 -0.91
CA ILE A 74 13.97 15.17 -0.34
C ILE A 74 14.39 16.64 -0.30
N VAL A 75 14.61 17.17 0.91
CA VAL A 75 15.09 18.54 1.12
C VAL A 75 16.61 18.58 1.08
N GLU A 76 17.24 17.58 1.67
CA GLU A 76 18.70 17.51 1.82
C GLU A 76 19.13 16.04 1.89
N SER A 77 20.27 15.72 1.29
CA SER A 77 20.84 14.37 1.32
C SER A 77 22.34 14.46 1.57
N ASN A 78 22.83 13.67 2.52
CA ASN A 78 24.23 13.50 2.84
C ASN A 78 24.58 12.00 2.93
N PHE A 79 25.85 11.67 3.04
CA PHE A 79 26.34 10.28 3.14
C PHE A 79 25.80 9.51 4.34
N THR A 80 25.39 10.21 5.41
CA THR A 80 24.93 9.57 6.66
C THR A 80 23.51 9.94 7.05
N SER A 81 22.88 10.87 6.33
CA SER A 81 21.54 11.33 6.64
C SER A 81 20.76 11.84 5.43
N VAL A 82 19.45 11.69 5.49
CA VAL A 82 18.52 12.27 4.50
C VAL A 82 17.43 13.02 5.24
N LYS A 83 17.16 14.24 4.77
CA LYS A 83 16.09 15.09 5.27
C LYS A 83 14.92 15.08 4.30
N LEU A 84 13.79 14.62 4.80
CA LEU A 84 12.53 14.49 4.09
C LEU A 84 11.57 15.60 4.54
N LYS A 85 10.80 16.11 3.59
CA LYS A 85 9.65 16.98 3.85
C LYS A 85 8.39 16.21 3.49
N VAL A 86 7.53 16.05 4.48
CA VAL A 86 6.32 15.24 4.40
C VAL A 86 5.13 16.12 4.70
N ASN A 87 4.07 15.99 3.90
CA ASN A 87 2.84 16.75 4.07
C ASN A 87 1.75 15.85 4.68
N PHE A 88 1.54 15.97 5.99
CA PHE A 88 0.51 15.27 6.75
C PHE A 88 -0.83 16.01 6.78
N THR A 89 -1.09 16.92 5.83
CA THR A 89 -2.42 17.53 5.72
C THR A 89 -3.47 16.44 5.47
N SER A 90 -4.59 16.47 6.17
CA SER A 90 -5.66 15.45 6.09
C SER A 90 -6.13 15.19 4.65
N SER A 91 -6.16 16.22 3.78
CA SER A 91 -6.50 16.07 2.35
C SER A 91 -5.50 15.21 1.55
N LYS A 92 -4.26 15.13 2.02
CA LYS A 92 -3.15 14.36 1.45
C LYS A 92 -3.09 12.93 1.99
N ILE A 93 -3.89 12.58 2.98
CA ILE A 93 -3.97 11.24 3.53
C ILE A 93 -5.15 10.52 2.85
N VAL A 94 -4.91 9.32 2.32
CA VAL A 94 -5.98 8.41 1.89
C VAL A 94 -6.35 7.59 3.12
N GLU A 95 -7.49 7.91 3.71
CA GLU A 95 -7.97 7.22 4.90
C GLU A 95 -8.66 5.90 4.53
N SER A 96 -8.38 4.87 5.32
CA SER A 96 -9.42 3.93 5.67
C SER A 96 -9.55 3.84 7.20
N LEU A 97 -10.60 4.50 7.68
CA LEU A 97 -11.33 4.23 8.93
C LEU A 97 -10.78 4.62 10.31
N GLU A 98 -9.58 5.21 10.48
CA GLU A 98 -9.22 5.88 11.76
C GLU A 98 -8.36 7.14 11.60
N ARG A 99 -8.52 8.10 12.55
CA ARG A 99 -7.67 9.29 12.67
C ARG A 99 -6.24 8.85 12.96
N ILE A 100 -5.33 9.00 12.00
CA ILE A 100 -3.91 8.71 12.21
C ILE A 100 -3.37 9.63 13.30
N LYS A 101 -2.71 9.06 14.31
CA LYS A 101 -2.09 9.81 15.41
C LYS A 101 -0.57 9.73 15.42
N PHE A 102 -0.01 8.71 14.79
CA PHE A 102 1.41 8.43 14.84
C PHE A 102 1.93 8.00 13.46
N TYR A 103 3.20 8.30 13.20
CA TYR A 103 3.93 7.81 12.03
C TYR A 103 5.26 7.18 12.46
N MET A 104 5.80 6.36 11.57
CA MET A 104 7.13 5.76 11.69
C MET A 104 7.80 5.78 10.33
N VAL A 105 9.11 6.03 10.29
CA VAL A 105 9.90 5.98 9.06
C VAL A 105 10.67 4.66 9.02
N GLN A 106 10.55 3.97 7.89
CA GLN A 106 11.30 2.76 7.60
C GLN A 106 12.30 3.02 6.49
N HIS A 107 13.54 2.55 6.68
CA HIS A 107 14.58 2.65 5.67
C HIS A 107 15.43 1.38 5.63
N ARG A 108 16.11 1.14 4.51
CA ARG A 108 17.05 0.04 4.35
C ARG A 108 18.13 0.40 3.34
N GLU A 109 19.25 -0.31 3.43
CA GLU A 109 20.30 -0.27 2.40
C GLU A 109 19.81 -0.94 1.11
N ASP A 110 20.41 -0.54 -0.01
CA ASP A 110 20.15 -1.19 -1.29
C ASP A 110 20.52 -2.68 -1.19
N MET A 111 19.66 -3.54 -1.73
CA MET A 111 19.72 -5.01 -1.62
C MET A 111 19.56 -5.62 -0.21
N SER A 112 19.40 -4.83 0.86
CA SER A 112 19.13 -5.38 2.19
C SER A 112 17.70 -5.95 2.26
N SER A 113 17.57 -7.12 2.91
CA SER A 113 16.27 -7.69 3.27
C SER A 113 15.73 -7.15 4.60
N THR A 114 16.57 -6.49 5.40
CA THR A 114 16.21 -5.96 6.72
C THR A 114 15.86 -4.48 6.65
N TRP A 115 14.77 -4.12 7.32
CA TRP A 115 14.32 -2.73 7.47
C TRP A 115 14.72 -2.20 8.85
N ASN A 116 15.24 -0.98 8.86
CA ASN A 116 15.43 -0.18 10.06
C ASN A 116 14.19 0.69 10.29
N ASN A 117 13.69 0.67 11.51
CA ASN A 117 12.47 1.36 11.91
C ASN A 117 12.83 2.49 12.88
N SER A 118 12.32 3.70 12.63
CA SER A 118 12.37 4.77 13.61
C SER A 118 11.43 4.47 14.80
N PRO A 119 11.56 5.17 15.93
CA PRO A 119 10.48 5.24 16.91
C PRO A 119 9.20 5.79 16.28
N TYR A 120 8.06 5.50 16.90
CA TYR A 120 6.79 6.15 16.56
C TYR A 120 6.81 7.60 17.03
N GLU A 121 6.39 8.51 16.15
CA GLU A 121 6.28 9.94 16.42
C GLU A 121 4.85 10.41 16.20
N GLU A 122 4.42 11.42 16.97
CA GLU A 122 3.08 11.98 16.84
C GLU A 122 2.92 12.73 15.52
N LEU A 123 1.85 12.42 14.79
CA LEU A 123 1.50 13.09 13.56
C LEU A 123 0.87 14.45 13.87
N LYS A 124 1.50 15.50 13.36
CA LYS A 124 1.01 16.88 13.43
C LYS A 124 0.45 17.28 12.07
N GLU A 125 -0.75 17.86 12.06
CA GLU A 125 -1.38 18.37 10.83
C GLU A 125 -0.48 19.41 10.16
N GLY A 126 -0.27 19.27 8.85
CA GLY A 126 0.55 20.17 8.04
C GLY A 126 1.88 19.57 7.58
N ILE A 127 2.90 20.41 7.40
CA ILE A 127 4.20 20.01 6.84
C ILE A 127 5.18 19.69 7.97
N THR A 128 5.80 18.51 7.92
CA THR A 128 6.80 18.04 8.87
C THR A 128 8.11 17.72 8.14
N ASN A 129 9.24 18.15 8.72
CA ASN A 129 10.56 17.77 8.26
C ASN A 129 11.10 16.63 9.12
N ILE A 130 11.47 15.52 8.48
CA ILE A 130 11.97 14.31 9.14
C ILE A 130 13.40 14.08 8.71
N THR A 131 14.30 13.81 9.67
CA THR A 131 15.70 13.49 9.38
C THR A 131 15.96 12.02 9.69
N VAL A 132 16.30 11.25 8.67
CA VAL A 132 16.77 9.86 8.81
C VAL A 132 18.29 9.91 8.95
N ASN A 133 18.82 9.42 10.07
CA ASN A 133 20.25 9.39 10.36
C ASN A 133 20.77 7.94 10.36
N GLY A 134 22.09 7.77 10.42
CA GLY A 134 22.71 6.45 10.51
C GLY A 134 22.67 5.67 9.20
N LEU A 135 22.56 6.39 8.08
CA LEU A 135 22.78 5.81 6.76
C LEU A 135 24.28 5.51 6.60
N LYS A 136 24.59 4.37 5.97
CA LYS A 136 25.97 4.09 5.59
C LYS A 136 26.30 4.86 4.29
N PRO A 137 27.53 5.38 4.17
CA PRO A 137 28.03 5.98 2.93
C PRO A 137 27.97 5.02 1.74
#